data_AF-A0A096MHM2-F1
#
_entry.id   AF-A0A096MHM2-F1
#
_cell.length_a   1.000
_cell.length_b   1.000
_cell.length_c   1.000
_cell.angle_alpha   90.00
_cell.angle_beta   90.00
_cell.angle_gamma   90.00
#
_symmetry.space_group_name_H-M   'P 1'
#
loop_
_entity.id
_entity.type
_entity.pdbx_description
1 polymer ?
#
loop_
_entity_poly.entity_id
_entity_poly.type
_entity_poly.pdbx_seq_one_letter_code
_entity_poly.pdbx_strand_id
1 'polypeptide(L)'
;MLKVTGRVMPGASSFLPFTVFAANDAGNGEKEETSSVNLDELSLYTAPPPPLWYEESEAGQLEEKVATVRKLAEPYAIWCQSAYAKIKPKVQKVVQLGNDTYVNLQYPPKDFYPRAGVIGLAGVVGLFLARGSRIKKVLYPTGLMTLGASLYYPEQAAAIAKSTGDSVYDTAVQSYAAVEKILKSQVKDKKSNEK
;
A
#
# COMPACT_ATOMS: atom_id res chain seq x y z
N MET A 1 -39.48 29.12 8.12
CA MET A 1 -40.25 28.34 9.12
C MET A 1 -40.36 26.90 8.63
N LEU A 2 -40.12 25.96 9.54
CA LEU A 2 -39.75 24.56 9.27
C LEU A 2 -40.88 23.72 8.65
N LYS A 3 -40.51 22.79 7.78
CA LYS A 3 -41.28 21.56 7.54
C LYS A 3 -40.33 20.36 7.58
N VAL A 4 -40.24 19.76 8.76
CA VAL A 4 -39.64 18.44 8.99
C VAL A 4 -40.76 17.42 8.87
N THR A 5 -40.64 16.44 7.99
CA THR A 5 -41.27 15.14 8.21
C THR A 5 -40.39 14.07 7.55
N GLY A 6 -39.50 13.49 8.35
CA GLY A 6 -38.80 12.27 8.00
C GLY A 6 -39.75 11.07 8.15
N ARG A 7 -39.58 10.09 7.27
CA ARG A 7 -39.98 8.70 7.53
C ARG A 7 -38.76 7.83 7.35
N VAL A 8 -38.21 7.41 8.48
CA VAL A 8 -37.29 6.29 8.62
C VAL A 8 -38.17 5.04 8.62
N MET A 9 -37.90 4.09 7.73
CA MET A 9 -38.56 2.79 7.72
C MET A 9 -37.54 1.74 8.18
N PRO A 10 -37.78 1.03 9.29
CA PRO A 10 -36.92 -0.07 9.72
C PRO A 10 -37.33 -1.34 8.95
N GLY A 11 -36.50 -1.75 7.99
CA GLY A 11 -36.61 -3.06 7.34
C GLY A 11 -35.98 -4.13 8.23
N ALA A 12 -36.81 -4.83 9.01
CA ALA A 12 -36.39 -5.99 9.79
C ALA A 12 -35.91 -7.11 8.84
N SER A 13 -34.67 -7.57 9.03
CA SER A 13 -34.11 -8.73 8.36
C SER A 13 -34.37 -9.96 9.23
N SER A 14 -35.33 -10.80 8.85
CA SER A 14 -35.56 -12.10 9.47
C SER A 14 -34.69 -13.15 8.77
N PHE A 15 -33.70 -13.69 9.48
CA PHE A 15 -32.96 -14.87 9.08
C PHE A 15 -33.87 -16.10 9.20
N LEU A 16 -34.06 -16.84 8.11
CA LEU A 16 -34.71 -18.15 8.12
C LEU A 16 -33.66 -19.25 8.34
N PRO A 17 -33.89 -20.24 9.24
CA PRO A 17 -33.00 -21.39 9.38
C PRO A 17 -33.30 -22.46 8.33
N PHE A 18 -32.23 -23.06 7.79
CA PHE A 18 -32.28 -24.26 6.95
C PHE A 18 -32.60 -25.50 7.80
N THR A 19 -33.59 -26.30 7.38
CA THR A 19 -33.85 -27.62 7.94
C THR A 19 -33.20 -28.69 7.06
N VAL A 20 -32.32 -29.49 7.67
CA VAL A 20 -31.72 -30.69 7.07
C VAL A 20 -32.69 -31.85 7.28
N PHE A 21 -33.12 -32.48 6.18
CA PHE A 21 -33.84 -33.75 6.22
C PHE A 21 -32.82 -34.89 6.15
N ALA A 22 -32.72 -35.69 7.21
CA ALA A 22 -32.00 -36.96 7.21
C ALA A 22 -33.00 -38.09 6.94
N ALA A 23 -32.67 -38.97 6.00
CA ALA A 23 -33.46 -40.13 5.61
C ALA A 23 -33.59 -41.13 6.76
N ASN A 24 -34.78 -41.71 6.87
CA ASN A 24 -35.16 -42.69 7.88
C ASN A 24 -34.78 -44.09 7.38
N ASP A 25 -33.73 -44.70 7.93
CA ASP A 25 -33.52 -46.15 7.84
C ASP A 25 -34.22 -46.81 9.03
N ALA A 26 -35.45 -47.26 8.79
CA ALA A 26 -36.17 -48.11 9.71
C ALA A 26 -35.54 -49.52 9.66
N GLY A 27 -34.87 -49.89 10.75
CA GLY A 27 -34.35 -51.24 10.99
C GLY A 27 -35.49 -52.26 11.02
N ASN A 28 -35.41 -53.22 10.11
CA ASN A 28 -36.28 -54.37 9.96
C ASN A 28 -36.06 -55.41 11.07
N GLY A 29 -37.14 -55.84 11.72
CA GLY A 29 -37.22 -57.06 12.49
C GLY A 29 -38.00 -58.12 11.72
N GLU A 30 -37.43 -59.33 11.73
CA GLU A 30 -38.03 -60.65 11.48
C GLU A 30 -38.57 -61.06 10.09
N LYS A 31 -38.23 -62.30 9.76
CA LYS A 31 -38.33 -63.01 8.47
C LYS A 31 -39.71 -63.64 8.30
N GLU A 32 -40.21 -63.71 7.06
CA GLU A 32 -40.53 -64.97 6.38
C GLU A 32 -40.89 -64.77 4.90
N GLU A 33 -40.68 -65.84 4.14
CA GLU A 33 -40.39 -65.89 2.70
C GLU A 33 -41.66 -65.87 1.83
N THR A 34 -41.57 -65.30 0.62
CA THR A 34 -41.82 -65.99 -0.66
C THR A 34 -41.94 -65.00 -1.83
N SER A 35 -41.32 -65.40 -2.95
CA SER A 35 -41.56 -64.97 -4.34
C SER A 35 -40.78 -63.78 -4.93
N SER A 36 -40.16 -64.08 -6.08
CA SER A 36 -39.47 -63.22 -7.04
C SER A 36 -38.02 -62.82 -6.72
N VAL A 37 -37.10 -63.79 -6.85
CA VAL A 37 -35.71 -63.47 -7.15
C VAL A 37 -35.66 -62.96 -8.59
N ASN A 38 -35.30 -61.69 -8.80
CA ASN A 38 -35.15 -61.11 -10.13
C ASN A 38 -33.94 -61.74 -10.83
N LEU A 39 -34.13 -62.20 -12.07
CA LEU A 39 -33.10 -62.85 -12.90
C LEU A 39 -31.91 -61.92 -13.21
N ASP A 40 -32.04 -60.61 -13.02
CA ASP A 40 -30.98 -59.62 -13.26
C ASP A 40 -29.83 -59.66 -12.23
N GLU A 41 -30.03 -60.27 -11.05
CA GLU A 41 -28.98 -60.43 -10.04
C GLU A 41 -28.12 -61.69 -10.26
N LEU A 42 -28.53 -62.59 -11.17
CA LEU A 42 -27.82 -63.83 -11.47
C LEU A 42 -26.96 -63.77 -12.75
N SER A 43 -26.81 -62.60 -13.38
CA SER A 43 -25.90 -62.43 -14.51
C SER A 43 -24.44 -62.53 -14.04
N LEU A 44 -23.80 -63.68 -14.30
CA LEU A 44 -22.38 -63.95 -14.04
C LEU A 44 -21.39 -63.05 -14.81
N TYR A 45 -21.89 -62.17 -15.67
CA TYR A 45 -21.12 -61.09 -16.27
C TYR A 45 -21.75 -59.77 -15.83
N THR A 46 -21.03 -59.03 -14.98
CA THR A 46 -21.34 -57.64 -14.69
C THR A 46 -21.41 -56.87 -16.00
N ALA A 47 -22.61 -56.41 -16.35
CA ALA A 47 -22.76 -55.42 -17.41
C ALA A 47 -21.92 -54.19 -17.01
N PRO A 48 -21.04 -53.67 -17.89
CA PRO A 48 -20.28 -52.47 -17.57
C PRO A 48 -21.26 -51.37 -17.18
N PRO A 49 -21.00 -50.59 -16.11
CA PRO A 49 -21.89 -49.52 -15.72
C PRO A 49 -22.16 -48.67 -16.96
N PRO A 50 -23.43 -48.36 -17.27
CA PRO A 50 -23.74 -47.49 -18.40
C PRO A 50 -22.83 -46.27 -18.25
N PRO A 51 -22.18 -45.79 -19.33
CA PRO A 51 -21.35 -44.61 -19.23
C PRO A 51 -22.19 -43.58 -18.47
N LEU A 52 -21.68 -43.11 -17.33
CA LEU A 52 -22.25 -41.96 -16.66
C LEU A 52 -22.02 -40.84 -17.67
N TRP A 53 -22.98 -40.69 -18.58
CA TRP A 53 -23.11 -39.48 -19.36
C TRP A 53 -23.16 -38.44 -18.25
N TYR A 54 -22.14 -37.61 -18.21
CA TYR A 54 -22.16 -36.38 -17.47
C TYR A 54 -23.27 -35.58 -18.15
N GLU A 55 -24.52 -35.94 -17.85
CA GLU A 55 -25.68 -35.15 -18.11
C GLU A 55 -25.38 -33.95 -17.23
N GLU A 56 -24.94 -32.86 -17.87
CA GLU A 56 -24.78 -31.55 -17.27
C GLU A 56 -26.03 -31.36 -16.41
N SER A 57 -25.88 -31.55 -15.09
CA SER A 57 -27.00 -31.59 -14.16
C SER A 57 -27.84 -30.37 -14.47
N GLU A 58 -29.11 -30.57 -14.83
CA GLU A 58 -30.02 -29.52 -15.26
C GLU A 58 -29.82 -28.32 -14.33
N ALA A 59 -29.27 -27.22 -14.87
CA ALA A 59 -28.54 -26.21 -14.08
C ALA A 59 -29.35 -25.86 -12.83
N GLY A 60 -28.87 -26.30 -11.67
CA GLY A 60 -29.62 -26.11 -10.44
C GLY A 60 -29.88 -24.61 -10.25
N GLN A 61 -31.02 -24.22 -9.69
CA GLN A 61 -31.31 -22.79 -9.45
C GLN A 61 -30.15 -22.07 -8.73
N LEU A 62 -29.38 -22.79 -7.92
CA LEU A 62 -28.17 -22.27 -7.27
C LEU A 62 -27.00 -22.05 -8.25
N GLU A 63 -26.77 -22.98 -9.18
CA GLU A 63 -25.71 -22.90 -10.19
C GLU A 63 -25.99 -21.78 -11.18
N GLU A 64 -27.25 -21.59 -11.58
CA GLU A 64 -27.67 -20.48 -12.43
C GLU A 64 -27.40 -19.13 -11.72
N LYS A 65 -27.74 -19.02 -10.43
CA LYS A 65 -27.47 -17.80 -9.65
C LYS A 65 -25.98 -17.53 -9.49
N VAL A 66 -25.17 -18.55 -9.21
CA VAL A 66 -23.70 -18.42 -9.12
C VAL A 66 -23.10 -18.06 -10.48
N ALA A 67 -23.58 -18.66 -11.56
CA ALA A 67 -23.17 -18.32 -12.92
C ALA A 67 -23.52 -16.86 -13.27
N THR A 68 -24.72 -16.39 -12.89
CA THR A 68 -25.14 -15.00 -13.07
C THR A 68 -24.22 -14.04 -12.31
N VAL A 69 -23.92 -14.34 -11.05
CA VAL A 69 -22.98 -13.56 -10.23
C VAL A 69 -21.57 -13.56 -10.84
N ARG A 70 -21.11 -14.70 -11.34
CA ARG A 70 -19.80 -14.82 -12.02
C ARG A 70 -19.75 -13.96 -13.28
N LYS A 71 -20.79 -14.01 -14.11
CA LYS A 71 -20.91 -13.18 -15.33
C LYS A 71 -20.90 -11.69 -15.02
N LEU A 72 -21.51 -11.29 -13.90
CA LEU A 72 -21.45 -9.89 -13.43
C LEU A 72 -20.07 -9.51 -12.89
N ALA A 73 -19.32 -10.46 -12.32
CA ALA A 73 -17.98 -10.21 -11.76
C ALA A 73 -16.84 -10.29 -12.78
N GLU A 74 -17.00 -11.04 -13.88
CA GLU A 74 -16.05 -11.14 -15.00
C GLU A 74 -15.49 -9.79 -15.49
N PRO A 75 -16.32 -8.77 -15.82
CA PRO A 75 -15.80 -7.48 -16.30
C PRO A 75 -14.97 -6.75 -15.24
N TYR A 76 -15.32 -6.89 -13.96
CA TYR A 76 -14.56 -6.30 -12.86
C TYR A 76 -13.20 -7.00 -12.67
N ALA A 77 -13.17 -8.33 -12.78
CA ALA A 77 -11.94 -9.12 -12.69
C ALA A 77 -10.97 -8.75 -13.82
N ILE A 78 -11.46 -8.62 -15.07
CA ILE A 78 -10.65 -8.20 -16.23
C ILE A 78 -10.09 -6.79 -16.02
N TRP A 79 -10.92 -5.86 -15.54
CA TRP A 79 -10.46 -4.49 -15.25
C TRP A 79 -9.36 -4.48 -14.18
N CYS A 80 -9.55 -5.22 -13.08
CA CYS A 80 -8.57 -5.35 -12.01
C CYS A 80 -7.25 -5.97 -12.51
N GLN A 81 -7.33 -7.05 -13.29
CA GLN A 81 -6.15 -7.67 -13.92
C GLN A 81 -5.40 -6.68 -14.82
N SER A 82 -6.11 -5.88 -15.62
CA SER A 82 -5.50 -4.88 -16.51
C SER A 82 -4.83 -3.73 -15.72
N ALA A 83 -5.45 -3.28 -14.63
CA ALA A 83 -4.90 -2.26 -13.75
C ALA A 83 -3.66 -2.79 -13.02
N TYR A 84 -3.72 -4.01 -12.50
CA TYR A 84 -2.60 -4.67 -11.85
C TYR A 84 -1.43 -4.88 -12.82
N ALA A 85 -1.69 -5.31 -14.06
CA ALA A 85 -0.67 -5.46 -15.09
C ALA A 85 0.04 -4.13 -15.42
N LYS A 86 -0.63 -2.99 -15.31
CA LYS A 86 -0.03 -1.66 -15.49
C LYS A 86 0.78 -1.20 -14.28
N ILE A 87 0.35 -1.56 -13.06
CA ILE A 87 0.99 -1.12 -11.82
C ILE A 87 2.20 -2.00 -11.47
N LYS A 88 2.10 -3.32 -11.70
CA LYS A 88 3.16 -4.31 -11.45
C LYS A 88 4.54 -3.89 -11.97
N PRO A 89 4.72 -3.47 -13.25
CA PRO A 89 6.03 -3.05 -13.74
C PRO A 89 6.51 -1.74 -13.12
N LYS A 90 5.61 -0.83 -12.73
CA LYS A 90 6.00 0.42 -12.05
C LYS A 90 6.55 0.14 -10.67
N VAL A 91 5.86 -0.71 -9.90
CA VAL A 91 6.32 -1.12 -8.58
C VAL A 91 7.64 -1.88 -8.68
N GLN A 92 7.75 -2.80 -9.63
CA GLN A 92 9.00 -3.53 -9.87
C GLN A 92 10.16 -2.59 -10.21
N LYS A 93 9.93 -1.55 -11.04
CA LYS A 93 10.94 -0.52 -11.32
C LYS A 93 11.35 0.27 -10.09
N VAL A 94 10.39 0.65 -9.24
CA VAL A 94 10.70 1.38 -8.00
C VAL A 94 11.48 0.50 -7.02
N VAL A 95 11.11 -0.78 -6.90
CA VAL A 95 11.84 -1.74 -6.06
C VAL A 95 13.24 -2.00 -6.61
N GLN A 96 13.40 -2.14 -7.92
CA GLN A 96 14.71 -2.27 -8.58
C GLN A 96 15.56 -1.02 -8.33
N LEU A 97 15.02 0.18 -8.58
CA LEU A 97 15.69 1.43 -8.28
C LEU A 97 16.08 1.53 -6.80
N GLY A 98 15.21 1.10 -5.89
CA GLY A 98 15.48 1.03 -4.46
C GLY A 98 16.64 0.09 -4.12
N ASN A 99 16.66 -1.10 -4.70
CA ASN A 99 17.76 -2.06 -4.52
C ASN A 99 19.07 -1.54 -5.12
N ASP A 100 19.02 -0.97 -6.31
CA ASP A 100 20.19 -0.42 -7.00
C ASP A 100 20.78 0.76 -6.21
N THR A 101 19.93 1.66 -5.72
CA THR A 101 20.36 2.76 -4.85
C THR A 101 20.89 2.25 -3.51
N TYR A 102 20.30 1.21 -2.93
CA TYR A 102 20.77 0.59 -1.69
C TYR A 102 22.17 -0.03 -1.85
N VAL A 103 22.43 -0.75 -2.95
CA VAL A 103 23.76 -1.28 -3.27
C VAL A 103 24.77 -0.14 -3.46
N ASN A 104 24.38 0.94 -4.14
CA ASN A 104 25.22 2.14 -4.28
C ASN A 104 25.48 2.86 -2.94
N LEU A 105 24.54 2.82 -2.00
CA LEU A 105 24.69 3.40 -0.66
C LEU A 105 25.57 2.55 0.27
N GLN A 106 25.63 1.23 0.05
CA GLN A 106 26.56 0.35 0.78
C GLN A 106 28.02 0.55 0.36
N TYR A 107 28.27 0.82 -0.92
CA TYR A 107 29.61 1.09 -1.45
C TYR A 107 29.68 2.47 -2.10
N PRO A 108 29.54 3.56 -1.31
CA PRO A 108 29.44 4.88 -1.87
C PRO A 108 30.79 5.31 -2.46
N PRO A 109 30.83 5.80 -3.72
CA PRO A 109 32.00 6.51 -4.21
C PRO A 109 32.21 7.77 -3.36
N LYS A 110 33.47 8.17 -3.15
CA LYS A 110 33.85 9.31 -2.29
C LYS A 110 33.11 10.63 -2.59
N ASP A 111 32.54 10.77 -3.80
CA ASP A 111 31.85 11.98 -4.25
C ASP A 111 30.31 11.94 -4.08
N PHE A 112 29.73 10.86 -3.54
CA PHE A 112 28.28 10.68 -3.54
C PHE A 112 27.54 11.70 -2.67
N TYR A 113 27.92 11.85 -1.40
CA TYR A 113 27.25 12.75 -0.46
C TYR A 113 27.39 14.24 -0.81
N PRO A 114 28.56 14.74 -1.22
CA PRO A 114 28.69 16.11 -1.68
C PRO A 114 27.78 16.41 -2.88
N ARG A 115 27.75 15.52 -3.89
CA ARG A 115 26.91 15.71 -5.09
C ARG A 115 25.43 15.57 -4.78
N ALA A 116 25.03 14.56 -4.00
CA ALA A 116 23.65 14.36 -3.58
C ALA A 116 23.14 15.51 -2.71
N GLY A 117 24.00 16.05 -1.83
CA GLY A 117 23.70 17.22 -1.01
C GLY A 117 23.43 18.47 -1.87
N VAL A 118 24.31 18.74 -2.85
CA VAL A 118 24.12 19.88 -3.77
C VAL A 118 22.86 19.71 -4.61
N ILE A 119 22.61 18.52 -5.17
CA ILE A 119 21.39 18.24 -5.96
C ILE A 119 20.13 18.35 -5.10
N GLY A 120 20.17 17.82 -3.87
CA GLY A 120 19.06 17.89 -2.91
C GLY A 120 18.74 19.33 -2.52
N LEU A 121 19.76 20.12 -2.14
CA LEU A 121 19.57 21.53 -1.81
C LEU A 121 19.08 22.33 -3.02
N ALA A 122 19.65 22.11 -4.20
CA ALA A 122 19.18 22.75 -5.44
C ALA A 122 17.72 22.39 -5.74
N GLY A 123 17.31 21.14 -5.50
CA GLY A 123 15.93 20.69 -5.66
C GLY A 123 14.96 21.36 -4.67
N VAL A 124 15.33 21.46 -3.39
CA VAL A 124 14.52 22.14 -2.37
C VAL A 124 14.39 23.63 -2.66
N VAL A 125 15.49 24.29 -3.03
CA VAL A 125 15.49 25.70 -3.45
C VAL A 125 14.64 25.89 -4.70
N GLY A 126 14.76 25.00 -5.69
CA GLY A 126 13.96 25.00 -6.90
C GLY A 126 12.47 24.83 -6.63
N LEU A 127 12.10 23.90 -5.73
CA LEU A 127 10.71 23.69 -5.31
C LEU A 127 10.15 24.92 -4.60
N PHE A 128 10.96 25.56 -3.77
CA PHE A 128 10.58 26.77 -3.04
C PHE A 128 10.34 27.97 -3.97
N LEU A 129 11.15 28.10 -5.04
CA LEU A 129 10.92 29.08 -6.10
C LEU A 129 9.72 28.73 -6.98
N ALA A 130 9.56 27.44 -7.33
CA ALA A 130 8.52 26.96 -8.24
C ALA A 130 7.12 27.03 -7.63
N ARG A 131 6.97 26.87 -6.30
CA ARG A 131 5.67 26.78 -5.62
C ARG A 131 4.90 28.12 -5.55
N GLY A 132 5.30 29.14 -6.31
CA GLY A 132 4.49 30.34 -6.54
C GLY A 132 4.20 31.18 -5.29
N SER A 133 4.99 31.00 -4.23
CA SER A 133 4.82 31.75 -2.99
C SER A 133 5.25 33.20 -3.15
N ARG A 134 4.64 34.13 -2.39
CA ARG A 134 5.02 35.56 -2.35
C ARG A 134 6.49 35.78 -2.01
N ILE A 135 7.19 34.74 -1.57
CA ILE A 135 8.60 34.74 -1.28
C ILE A 135 9.43 35.13 -2.51
N LYS A 136 9.04 34.73 -3.73
CA LYS A 136 9.72 35.22 -4.94
C LYS A 136 9.56 36.74 -5.15
N LYS A 137 8.46 37.34 -4.67
CA LYS A 137 8.26 38.81 -4.74
C LYS A 137 9.14 39.58 -3.76
N VAL A 138 9.65 38.94 -2.72
CA VAL A 138 10.54 39.57 -1.74
C VAL A 138 11.99 39.21 -2.05
N LEU A 139 12.28 37.93 -2.22
CA LEU A 139 13.64 37.43 -2.44
C LEU A 139 14.25 37.95 -3.74
N TYR A 140 13.46 38.11 -4.81
CA TYR A 140 13.95 38.60 -6.10
C TYR A 140 14.41 40.07 -6.05
N PRO A 141 13.56 41.05 -5.65
CA PRO A 141 14.01 42.45 -5.55
C PRO A 141 15.02 42.65 -4.43
N THR A 142 14.85 42.01 -3.26
CA THR A 142 15.83 42.12 -2.17
C THR A 142 17.18 41.54 -2.59
N GLY A 143 17.20 40.37 -3.23
CA GLY A 143 18.41 39.74 -3.75
C GLY A 143 19.09 40.58 -4.84
N LEU A 144 18.34 41.13 -5.78
CA LEU A 144 18.91 42.04 -6.79
C LEU A 144 19.46 43.33 -6.17
N MET A 145 18.76 43.91 -5.18
CA MET A 145 19.22 45.10 -4.48
C MET A 145 20.49 44.84 -3.66
N THR A 146 20.56 43.71 -2.95
CA THR A 146 21.76 43.36 -2.17
C THR A 146 22.94 43.03 -3.08
N LEU A 147 22.71 42.34 -4.21
CA LEU A 147 23.76 42.09 -5.20
C LEU A 147 24.24 43.38 -5.86
N GLY A 148 23.32 44.30 -6.21
CA GLY A 148 23.66 45.61 -6.75
C GLY A 148 24.47 46.45 -5.75
N ALA A 149 24.06 46.49 -4.49
CA ALA A 149 24.79 47.18 -3.42
C ALA A 149 26.16 46.55 -3.15
N SER A 150 26.25 45.21 -3.21
CA SER A 150 27.51 44.47 -3.02
C SER A 150 28.53 44.78 -4.12
N LEU A 151 28.09 44.84 -5.38
CA LEU A 151 28.95 45.19 -6.51
C LEU A 151 29.39 46.66 -6.49
N TYR A 152 28.52 47.56 -6.04
CA TYR A 152 28.82 48.99 -5.99
C TYR A 152 29.71 49.38 -4.79
N TYR A 153 29.66 48.63 -3.69
CA TYR A 153 30.49 48.86 -2.49
C TYR A 153 31.13 47.56 -1.94
N PRO A 154 32.15 47.02 -2.63
CA PRO A 154 32.74 45.72 -2.26
C PRO A 154 33.43 45.71 -0.90
N GLU A 155 34.00 46.84 -0.45
CA GLU A 155 34.68 46.95 0.86
C GLU A 155 33.70 46.81 2.04
N GLN A 156 32.53 47.42 1.93
CA GLN A 156 31.48 47.30 2.94
C GLN A 156 30.89 45.88 2.95
N ALA A 157 30.70 45.30 1.77
CA ALA A 157 30.22 43.92 1.65
C ALA A 157 31.22 42.92 2.27
N ALA A 158 32.53 43.08 2.03
CA ALA A 158 33.56 42.21 2.59
C ALA A 158 33.67 42.35 4.12
N ALA A 159 33.55 43.57 4.66
CA ALA A 159 33.54 43.78 6.10
C ALA A 159 32.34 43.11 6.78
N ILE A 160 31.14 43.30 6.22
CA ILE A 160 29.90 42.68 6.73
C ILE A 160 29.96 41.15 6.60
N ALA A 161 30.50 40.63 5.50
CA ALA A 161 30.65 39.19 5.29
C ALA A 161 31.61 38.57 6.30
N LYS A 162 32.73 39.23 6.62
CA LYS A 162 33.67 38.77 7.65
C LYS A 162 33.03 38.76 9.04
N SER A 163 32.46 39.89 9.47
CA SER A 163 31.84 39.98 10.80
C SER A 163 30.67 39.02 10.98
N THR A 164 29.89 38.80 9.93
CA THR A 164 28.79 37.82 9.94
C THR A 164 29.33 36.39 9.91
N GLY A 165 30.37 36.14 9.12
CA GLY A 165 31.02 34.83 9.02
C GLY A 165 31.55 34.35 10.37
N ASP A 166 32.22 35.22 11.11
CA ASP A 166 32.78 34.90 12.43
C ASP A 166 31.67 34.54 13.43
N SER A 167 30.59 35.33 13.46
CA SER A 167 29.44 35.06 14.35
C SER A 167 28.71 33.74 14.01
N VAL A 168 28.50 33.47 12.72
CA VAL A 168 27.89 32.21 12.27
C VAL A 168 28.80 31.03 12.57
N TYR A 169 30.11 31.19 12.41
CA TYR A 169 31.09 30.16 12.74
C TYR A 169 31.08 29.85 14.24
N ASP A 170 31.13 30.87 15.11
CA ASP A 170 31.08 30.69 16.56
C ASP A 170 29.78 30.01 17.00
N THR A 171 28.65 30.42 16.41
CA THR A 171 27.35 29.79 16.67
C THR A 171 27.34 28.32 16.22
N ALA A 172 27.91 28.03 15.04
CA ALA A 172 28.01 26.68 14.53
C ALA A 172 28.89 25.80 15.44
N VAL A 173 30.06 26.30 15.86
CA VAL A 173 30.96 25.60 16.79
C VAL A 173 30.27 25.35 18.13
N GLN A 174 29.58 26.35 18.69
CA GLN A 174 28.82 26.20 19.94
C GLN A 174 27.68 25.19 19.79
N SER A 175 26.97 25.21 18.66
CA SER A 175 25.88 24.27 18.39
C SER A 175 26.40 22.83 18.30
N TYR A 176 27.54 22.61 17.63
CA TYR A 176 28.17 21.31 17.54
C TYR A 176 28.63 20.82 18.92
N ALA A 177 29.30 21.68 19.68
CA ALA A 177 29.72 21.36 21.05
C ALA A 177 28.54 21.04 21.98
N ALA A 178 27.42 21.77 21.84
CA ALA A 178 26.20 21.51 22.62
C ALA A 178 25.58 20.15 22.25
N VAL A 179 25.50 19.83 20.96
CA VAL A 179 25.00 18.53 20.48
C VAL A 179 25.91 17.39 20.93
N GLU A 180 27.23 17.55 20.82
CA GLU A 180 28.18 16.56 21.33
C GLU A 180 28.02 16.33 22.83
N LYS A 181 27.81 17.41 23.61
CA LYS A 181 27.60 17.30 25.06
C LYS A 181 26.33 16.52 25.40
N ILE A 182 25.23 16.79 24.71
CA ILE A 182 23.95 16.07 24.86
C ILE A 182 24.11 14.61 24.42
N LEU A 183 24.83 14.35 23.34
CA LEU A 183 25.07 12.99 22.86
C LEU A 183 25.94 12.20 23.85
N LYS A 184 27.01 12.82 24.38
CA LYS A 184 27.88 12.20 25.38
C LYS A 184 27.15 11.95 26.70
N SER A 185 26.26 12.83 27.14
CA SER A 185 25.44 12.59 28.34
C SER A 185 24.50 11.40 28.11
N GLN A 186 23.81 11.34 26.97
CA GLN A 186 22.93 10.22 26.62
C GLN A 186 23.67 8.87 26.56
N VAL A 187 24.89 8.85 26.03
CA VAL A 187 25.74 7.65 26.02
C VAL A 187 26.19 7.26 27.43
N LYS A 188 26.48 8.23 28.30
CA LYS A 188 26.88 7.99 29.70
C LYS A 188 25.72 7.43 30.52
N ASP A 189 24.53 8.00 30.39
CA ASP A 189 23.32 7.55 31.10
C ASP A 189 22.90 6.13 30.69
N LYS A 190 23.07 5.78 29.41
CA LYS A 190 22.86 4.39 28.95
C LYS A 190 23.85 3.40 29.56
N LYS A 191 25.13 3.77 29.71
CA LYS A 191 26.15 2.87 30.32
C LYS A 191 25.98 2.70 31.83
N SER A 192 25.36 3.63 32.54
CA SER A 192 25.08 3.48 33.98
C SER A 192 23.84 2.65 34.29
N ASN A 193 22.94 2.46 33.32
CA ASN A 193 21.68 1.70 33.49
C ASN A 193 21.82 0.20 33.14
N GLU A 194 22.99 -0.22 32.66
CA GLU A 194 23.30 -1.61 32.26
C GLU A 194 24.26 -2.30 33.26
N LYS A 195 24.64 -1.61 34.35
CA LYS A 195 25.36 -2.17 35.51
C LYS A 195 24.44 -2.29 36.70
#